data_AF-X6LGW7-F1
#
_entry.id   AF-X6LGW7-F1
#
_cell.length_a   1.000
_cell.length_b   1.000
_cell.length_c   1.000
_cell.angle_alpha   90.00
_cell.angle_beta   90.00
_cell.angle_gamma   90.00
#
_symmetry.space_group_name_H-M   'P 1'
#
loop_
_entity.id
_entity.type
_entity.pdbx_description
1 polymer ?
#
loop_
_entity_poly.entity_id
_entity_poly.type
_entity_poly.pdbx_seq_one_letter_code
_entity_poly.pdbx_strand_id
1 'polypeptide(L)'
;LNQRYKTNSQGIYIYILYNIYTYIYFECLWGGGKKKDGQFYCQVATDSDYNECLVAKTFKYVVIISEDDLNDPMQKAFFNRFEKQWISYDMAFSSDIAERASVFRQYLCKYFGINSNELKDLFCGFNQDTIPSAISYLYASKIINNANVDINTELLKLFFPLLYFFKVMDLNKNKRLQNEEICFPTFVKNIAMFFSLLGKVETQNDAKSQRNALILVLTNGLERTIFQQRYDECKNVDSYLKVSEFKKEVDDFFQSKNRQMLMLQYQHKNADLTQYFHIKSILENAYCNNDCHSK
;
A
#
# COMPACT_ATOMS: atom_id res chain seq x y z
N LEU A 1 -22.81 7.59 5.54
CA LEU A 1 -21.89 7.32 4.41
C LEU A 1 -21.97 8.45 3.39
N ASN A 2 -21.56 9.67 3.78
CA ASN A 2 -21.52 10.84 2.91
C ASN A 2 -20.07 11.32 2.84
N GLN A 3 -19.27 10.76 1.94
CA GLN A 3 -17.96 11.33 1.62
C GLN A 3 -18.14 12.23 0.38
N ARG A 4 -18.17 13.55 0.63
CA ARG A 4 -18.03 14.55 -0.42
C ARG A 4 -16.60 14.48 -0.94
N TYR A 5 -16.43 13.97 -2.16
CA TYR A 5 -15.13 14.01 -2.84
C TYR A 5 -14.85 15.45 -3.25
N LYS A 6 -13.90 16.09 -2.56
CA LYS A 6 -13.39 17.41 -2.96
C LYS A 6 -12.42 17.18 -4.11
N THR A 7 -12.85 17.53 -5.32
CA THR A 7 -12.09 17.41 -6.55
C THR A 7 -10.94 18.42 -6.56
N ASN A 8 -9.76 18.00 -6.14
CA ASN A 8 -8.54 18.56 -6.71
C ASN A 8 -8.23 17.80 -8.00
N SER A 9 -7.61 18.47 -8.96
CA SER A 9 -7.41 18.14 -10.39
C SER A 9 -6.60 16.86 -10.70
N GLN A 10 -6.55 15.90 -9.79
CA GLN A 10 -5.86 14.62 -9.92
C GLN A 10 -6.90 13.51 -10.09
N GLY A 11 -6.67 12.60 -11.03
CA GLY A 11 -7.64 11.55 -11.42
C GLY A 11 -8.17 10.74 -10.24
N ILE A 12 -9.39 10.23 -10.37
CA ILE A 12 -10.01 9.37 -9.34
C ILE A 12 -9.71 7.92 -9.69
N TYR A 13 -9.01 7.24 -8.79
CA TYR A 13 -8.83 5.78 -8.83
C TYR A 13 -9.88 5.15 -7.91
N ILE A 14 -10.80 4.38 -8.48
CA ILE A 14 -11.74 3.58 -7.70
C ILE A 14 -11.29 2.12 -7.79
N TYR A 15 -10.80 1.60 -6.66
CA TYR A 15 -10.75 0.16 -6.44
C TYR A 15 -12.17 -0.28 -6.15
N ILE A 16 -12.78 -1.01 -7.08
CA ILE A 16 -14.14 -1.49 -6.83
C ILE A 16 -14.07 -2.68 -5.88
N LEU A 17 -14.21 -2.36 -4.60
CA LEU A 17 -14.58 -3.32 -3.57
C LEU A 17 -16.11 -3.42 -3.66
N TYR A 18 -16.64 -4.64 -3.79
CA TYR A 18 -18.01 -5.10 -4.11
C TYR A 18 -19.24 -4.22 -3.74
N ASN A 19 -19.12 -3.17 -2.91
CA ASN A 19 -20.20 -2.31 -2.43
C ASN A 19 -20.33 -0.95 -3.15
N ILE A 20 -19.47 -0.59 -4.11
CA ILE A 20 -19.54 0.74 -4.78
C ILE A 20 -20.53 0.77 -5.95
N TYR A 21 -20.90 -0.41 -6.51
CA TYR A 21 -21.81 -0.49 -7.66
C TYR A 21 -23.19 0.11 -7.42
N THR A 22 -23.69 0.04 -6.18
CA THR A 22 -25.03 0.53 -5.84
C THR A 22 -25.10 2.06 -5.79
N TYR A 23 -23.96 2.73 -5.58
CA TYR A 23 -23.95 4.17 -5.26
C TYR A 23 -23.40 5.07 -6.36
N ILE A 24 -22.66 4.52 -7.33
CA ILE A 24 -22.03 5.34 -8.39
C ILE A 24 -22.41 4.77 -9.76
N TYR A 25 -23.68 4.95 -10.14
CA TYR A 25 -24.09 4.81 -11.53
C TYR A 25 -23.78 6.12 -12.26
N PHE A 26 -22.60 6.20 -12.88
CA PHE A 26 -22.35 7.25 -13.87
C PHE A 26 -23.05 6.85 -15.18
N GLU A 27 -24.16 7.51 -15.51
CA GLU A 27 -24.74 7.47 -16.87
C GLU A 27 -23.82 8.06 -17.95
N CYS A 28 -22.61 8.49 -17.56
CA CYS A 28 -21.75 9.27 -18.42
C CYS A 28 -20.82 8.47 -19.32
N LEU A 29 -20.80 7.15 -19.25
CA LEU A 29 -19.95 6.34 -20.13
C LEU A 29 -20.62 6.11 -21.49
N TRP A 30 -20.79 7.17 -22.28
CA TRP A 30 -21.07 7.19 -23.73
C TRP A 30 -22.51 7.44 -24.24
N GLY A 31 -23.38 8.15 -23.50
CA GLY A 31 -24.69 8.52 -24.09
C GLY A 31 -25.44 9.73 -23.53
N GLY A 32 -25.25 10.12 -22.26
CA GLY A 32 -26.13 11.10 -21.60
C GLY A 32 -25.55 12.48 -21.30
N GLY A 33 -24.27 12.73 -21.61
CA GLY A 33 -23.61 13.99 -21.23
C GLY A 33 -24.09 15.18 -22.06
N LYS A 34 -24.76 16.15 -21.42
CA LYS A 34 -25.13 17.40 -22.08
C LYS A 34 -23.92 18.34 -22.12
N LYS A 35 -23.56 18.80 -23.31
CA LYS A 35 -22.69 19.98 -23.46
C LYS A 35 -23.56 21.22 -23.28
N LYS A 36 -23.29 22.00 -22.23
CA LYS A 36 -23.83 23.35 -22.04
C LYS A 36 -22.64 24.30 -21.99
N ASP A 37 -22.64 25.34 -22.81
CA ASP A 37 -21.58 26.38 -22.83
C ASP A 37 -20.14 25.85 -22.95
N GLY A 38 -19.95 24.80 -23.76
CA GLY A 38 -18.62 24.18 -23.96
C GLY A 38 -18.11 23.37 -22.76
N GLN A 39 -18.92 23.19 -21.72
CA GLN A 39 -18.66 22.38 -20.54
C GLN A 39 -19.44 21.06 -20.60
N PHE A 40 -18.85 19.99 -20.06
CA PHE A 40 -19.46 18.66 -20.02
C PHE A 40 -20.12 18.43 -18.67
N TYR A 41 -21.38 18.03 -18.65
CA TYR A 41 -22.09 17.67 -17.44
C TYR A 41 -22.45 16.18 -17.45
N CYS A 42 -22.38 15.54 -16.28
CA CYS A 42 -22.80 14.17 -16.03
C CYS A 42 -23.95 14.12 -15.03
N GLN A 43 -24.83 13.15 -15.13
CA GLN A 43 -25.76 12.85 -14.04
C GLN A 43 -25.09 11.89 -13.07
N VAL A 44 -25.15 12.25 -11.79
CA VAL A 44 -24.70 11.42 -10.68
C VAL A 44 -25.91 11.13 -9.81
N ALA A 45 -26.23 9.84 -9.68
CA ALA A 45 -27.27 9.38 -8.78
C ALA A 45 -26.69 9.15 -7.38
N THR A 46 -27.40 9.61 -6.35
CA THR A 46 -27.15 9.28 -4.95
C THR A 46 -28.48 8.86 -4.34
N ASP A 47 -28.63 7.58 -4.02
CA ASP A 47 -29.91 6.98 -3.60
C ASP A 47 -31.02 7.20 -4.65
N SER A 48 -32.04 8.00 -4.34
CA SER A 48 -33.14 8.37 -5.25
C SER A 48 -32.91 9.68 -6.00
N ASP A 49 -31.86 10.43 -5.67
CA ASP A 49 -31.64 11.78 -6.17
C ASP A 49 -30.65 11.77 -7.35
N TYR A 50 -30.96 12.53 -8.39
CA TYR A 50 -30.11 12.71 -9.57
C TYR A 50 -29.61 14.15 -9.63
N ASN A 51 -28.29 14.33 -9.63
CA ASN A 51 -27.66 15.66 -9.71
C ASN A 51 -26.86 15.80 -11.01
N GLU A 52 -27.06 16.90 -11.74
CA GLU A 52 -26.16 17.28 -12.85
C GLU A 52 -24.85 17.86 -12.27
N CYS A 53 -23.73 17.21 -12.56
CA CYS A 53 -22.41 17.56 -12.07
C CYS A 53 -21.49 17.95 -13.24
N LEU A 54 -20.69 19.00 -13.07
CA LEU A 54 -19.69 19.41 -14.05
C LEU A 54 -18.51 18.41 -14.08
N VAL A 55 -18.17 17.90 -15.25
CA VAL A 55 -17.01 17.03 -15.47
C VAL A 55 -15.82 17.87 -15.93
N ALA A 56 -14.75 17.88 -15.13
CA ALA A 56 -13.51 18.54 -15.50
C ALA A 56 -12.91 17.91 -16.77
N LYS A 57 -12.37 18.72 -17.68
CA LYS A 57 -11.77 18.23 -18.94
C LYS A 57 -10.62 17.25 -18.72
N THR A 58 -9.93 17.35 -17.59
CA THR A 58 -8.80 16.48 -17.21
C THR A 58 -9.24 15.26 -16.40
N PHE A 59 -10.54 15.09 -16.15
CA PHE A 59 -11.06 13.98 -15.37
C PHE A 59 -10.78 12.66 -16.10
N LYS A 60 -10.13 11.74 -15.38
CA LYS A 60 -9.92 10.36 -15.80
C LYS A 60 -10.53 9.45 -14.76
N TYR A 61 -11.18 8.39 -15.24
CA TYR A 61 -11.79 7.38 -14.42
C TYR A 61 -11.20 6.02 -14.76
N VAL A 62 -10.49 5.43 -13.80
CA VAL A 62 -9.86 4.12 -13.95
C VAL A 62 -10.52 3.18 -12.96
N VAL A 63 -11.01 2.06 -13.49
CA VAL A 63 -11.63 0.98 -12.74
C VAL A 63 -10.69 -0.21 -12.80
N ILE A 64 -10.28 -0.70 -11.62
CA ILE A 64 -9.46 -1.90 -11.47
C ILE A 64 -10.35 -2.97 -10.85
N ILE A 65 -10.49 -4.10 -11.54
CA ILE A 65 -11.34 -5.24 -11.15
C ILE A 65 -10.57 -6.54 -11.36
N SER A 66 -11.00 -7.61 -10.68
CA SER A 66 -10.49 -8.94 -10.99
C SER A 66 -11.08 -9.44 -12.32
N GLU A 67 -10.40 -10.40 -12.96
CA GLU A 67 -10.92 -11.05 -14.16
C GLU A 67 -12.25 -11.77 -13.90
N ASP A 68 -12.37 -12.39 -12.72
CA ASP A 68 -13.58 -13.12 -12.34
C ASP A 68 -14.80 -12.18 -12.29
N ASP A 69 -14.62 -10.94 -11.83
CA ASP A 69 -15.68 -9.94 -11.77
C ASP A 69 -16.15 -9.47 -13.16
N LEU A 70 -15.26 -9.50 -14.18
CA LEU A 70 -15.61 -9.12 -15.55
C LEU A 70 -16.67 -10.06 -16.16
N ASN A 71 -16.69 -11.31 -15.70
CA ASN A 71 -17.58 -12.35 -16.22
C ASN A 71 -18.95 -12.37 -15.51
N ASP A 72 -19.14 -11.60 -14.44
CA ASP A 72 -20.45 -11.44 -13.79
C ASP A 72 -21.45 -10.81 -14.79
N PRO A 73 -22.55 -11.51 -15.14
CA PRO A 73 -23.54 -11.01 -16.09
C PRO A 73 -24.15 -9.65 -15.71
N MET A 74 -24.31 -9.36 -14.41
CA MET A 74 -24.85 -8.08 -13.94
C MET A 74 -23.85 -6.95 -14.16
N GLN A 75 -22.55 -7.22 -14.02
CA GLN A 75 -21.50 -6.20 -14.10
C GLN A 75 -20.96 -6.04 -15.52
N LYS A 76 -21.09 -7.05 -16.37
CA LYS A 76 -20.62 -7.08 -17.76
C LYS A 76 -21.11 -5.88 -18.58
N ALA A 77 -22.37 -5.49 -18.42
CA ALA A 77 -22.95 -4.33 -19.14
C ALA A 77 -22.31 -3.00 -18.70
N PHE A 78 -21.91 -2.88 -17.43
CA PHE A 78 -21.21 -1.71 -16.90
C PHE A 78 -19.75 -1.68 -17.40
N PHE A 79 -19.02 -2.79 -17.28
CA PHE A 79 -17.62 -2.85 -17.68
C PHE A 79 -17.38 -2.80 -19.19
N ASN A 80 -18.35 -3.21 -20.01
CA ASN A 80 -18.29 -3.05 -21.46
C ASN A 80 -18.22 -1.59 -21.91
N ARG A 81 -18.46 -0.61 -21.02
CA ARG A 81 -18.37 0.81 -21.33
C ARG A 81 -16.95 1.40 -21.16
N PHE A 82 -16.01 0.62 -20.64
CA PHE A 82 -14.63 1.05 -20.42
C PHE A 82 -13.70 0.52 -21.52
N GLU A 83 -12.65 1.27 -21.82
CA GLU A 83 -11.48 0.73 -22.51
C GLU A 83 -10.81 -0.29 -21.57
N LYS A 84 -10.65 -1.53 -22.05
CA LYS A 84 -10.14 -2.64 -21.24
C LYS A 84 -8.67 -2.84 -21.53
N GLN A 85 -7.87 -2.82 -20.49
CA GLN A 85 -6.46 -3.19 -20.55
C GLN A 85 -6.21 -4.25 -19.50
N TRP A 86 -5.66 -5.38 -19.92
CA TRP A 86 -5.28 -6.45 -19.01
C TRP A 86 -3.99 -6.06 -18.31
N ILE A 87 -4.05 -5.98 -16.98
CA ILE A 87 -2.90 -5.74 -16.13
C ILE A 87 -2.72 -6.98 -15.28
N SER A 88 -1.82 -7.85 -15.70
CA SER A 88 -1.39 -9.01 -14.92
C SER A 88 0.10 -8.83 -14.62
N TYR A 89 0.51 -9.26 -13.43
CA TYR A 89 1.94 -9.41 -13.13
C TYR A 89 2.58 -10.32 -14.17
N ASP A 90 2.02 -11.48 -14.48
CA ASP A 90 2.58 -12.40 -15.48
C ASP A 90 2.66 -11.79 -16.91
N MET A 91 1.73 -10.90 -17.29
CA MET A 91 1.76 -10.24 -18.60
C MET A 91 2.66 -9.01 -18.65
N ALA A 92 2.84 -8.30 -17.54
CA ALA A 92 3.76 -7.17 -17.42
C ALA A 92 5.21 -7.61 -17.21
N PHE A 93 5.42 -8.89 -16.89
CA PHE A 93 6.73 -9.46 -16.65
C PHE A 93 7.36 -9.85 -17.97
N SER A 94 8.42 -9.12 -18.34
CA SER A 94 9.33 -9.64 -19.36
C SER A 94 9.95 -10.94 -18.85
N SER A 95 10.31 -11.84 -19.77
CA SER A 95 11.02 -13.08 -19.45
C SER A 95 12.26 -12.84 -18.57
N ASP A 96 12.90 -11.69 -18.72
CA ASP A 96 14.01 -11.23 -17.88
C ASP A 96 13.64 -11.09 -16.40
N ILE A 97 12.47 -10.53 -16.05
CA ILE A 97 12.08 -10.39 -14.64
C ILE A 97 11.79 -11.76 -14.03
N ALA A 98 11.12 -12.65 -14.76
CA ALA A 98 10.83 -14.01 -14.28
C ALA A 98 12.11 -14.81 -14.03
N GLU A 99 13.08 -14.72 -14.95
CA GLU A 99 14.39 -15.35 -14.81
C GLU A 99 15.14 -14.80 -13.59
N ARG A 100 15.22 -13.47 -13.44
CA ARG A 100 15.83 -12.81 -12.28
C ARG A 100 15.14 -13.19 -10.98
N ALA A 101 13.82 -13.28 -10.96
CA ALA A 101 13.07 -13.68 -9.77
C ALA A 101 13.42 -15.11 -9.35
N SER A 102 13.56 -16.02 -10.30
CA SER A 102 14.01 -17.40 -10.04
C SER A 102 15.45 -17.44 -9.50
N VAL A 103 16.38 -16.73 -10.14
CA VAL A 103 17.78 -16.64 -9.71
C VAL A 103 17.88 -16.04 -8.31
N PHE A 104 17.17 -14.94 -8.05
CA PHE A 104 17.18 -14.28 -6.74
C PHE A 104 16.53 -15.13 -5.66
N ARG A 105 15.47 -15.89 -5.99
CA ARG A 105 14.87 -16.86 -5.06
C ARG A 105 15.89 -17.91 -4.61
N GLN A 106 16.65 -18.48 -5.56
CA GLN A 106 17.72 -19.42 -5.25
C GLN A 106 18.83 -18.77 -4.42
N TYR A 107 19.19 -17.52 -4.76
CA TYR A 107 20.15 -16.74 -4.01
C TYR A 107 19.71 -16.55 -2.55
N LEU A 108 18.45 -16.17 -2.28
CA LEU A 108 17.92 -16.06 -0.91
C LEU A 108 17.99 -17.39 -0.17
N CYS A 109 17.59 -18.49 -0.81
CA CYS A 109 17.64 -19.84 -0.22
C CYS A 109 19.08 -20.19 0.20
N LYS A 110 20.05 -19.93 -0.67
CA LYS A 110 21.47 -20.13 -0.39
C LYS A 110 21.98 -19.20 0.72
N TYR A 111 21.64 -17.92 0.64
CA TYR A 111 22.08 -16.88 1.58
C TYR A 111 21.65 -17.18 3.02
N PHE A 112 20.41 -17.67 3.20
CA PHE A 112 19.85 -17.99 4.52
C PHE A 112 19.97 -19.47 4.92
N GLY A 113 20.43 -20.35 4.02
CA GLY A 113 20.53 -21.79 4.28
C GLY A 113 19.17 -22.49 4.46
N ILE A 114 18.17 -22.08 3.67
CA ILE A 114 16.79 -22.58 3.77
C ILE A 114 16.25 -23.08 2.43
N ASN A 115 15.16 -23.83 2.48
CA ASN A 115 14.41 -24.24 1.30
C ASN A 115 13.44 -23.13 0.84
N SER A 116 13.05 -23.16 -0.44
CA SER A 116 12.16 -22.15 -1.03
C SER A 116 10.78 -22.06 -0.36
N ASN A 117 10.29 -23.18 0.18
CA ASN A 117 9.02 -23.23 0.92
C ASN A 117 9.09 -22.57 2.30
N GLU A 118 10.29 -22.37 2.86
CA GLU A 118 10.51 -21.70 4.15
C GLU A 118 10.62 -20.17 4.00
N LEU A 119 10.66 -19.63 2.78
CA LEU A 119 10.77 -18.18 2.55
C LEU A 119 9.58 -17.41 3.13
N LYS A 120 8.38 -17.97 3.06
CA LYS A 120 7.16 -17.40 3.66
C LYS A 120 7.21 -17.34 5.19
N ASP A 121 7.99 -18.23 5.81
CA ASP A 121 8.17 -18.27 7.27
C ASP A 121 9.32 -17.35 7.69
N LEU A 122 10.26 -17.09 6.79
CA LEU A 122 11.40 -16.20 7.02
C LEU A 122 11.05 -14.73 6.80
N PHE A 123 10.17 -14.41 5.85
CA PHE A 123 9.84 -13.03 5.49
C PHE A 123 8.34 -12.76 5.72
N CYS A 124 8.05 -11.77 6.56
CA CYS A 124 6.69 -11.31 6.85
C CYS A 124 5.99 -10.86 5.56
N GLY A 125 4.83 -11.49 5.26
CA GLY A 125 4.02 -11.17 4.09
C GLY A 125 4.55 -11.73 2.76
N PHE A 126 5.58 -12.59 2.79
CA PHE A 126 6.17 -13.13 1.57
C PHE A 126 5.22 -14.09 0.85
N ASN A 127 5.06 -13.84 -0.44
CA ASN A 127 4.23 -14.58 -1.37
C ASN A 127 4.94 -14.70 -2.74
N GLN A 128 4.25 -15.30 -3.72
CA GLN A 128 4.80 -15.51 -5.06
C GLN A 128 5.19 -14.20 -5.77
N ASP A 129 4.50 -13.11 -5.48
CA ASP A 129 4.68 -11.80 -6.13
C ASP A 129 5.71 -10.92 -5.41
N THR A 130 6.25 -11.35 -4.27
CA THR A 130 7.14 -10.49 -3.45
C THR A 130 8.45 -10.17 -4.17
N ILE A 131 9.13 -11.18 -4.70
CA ILE A 131 10.37 -11.00 -5.48
C ILE A 131 10.10 -10.27 -6.80
N PRO A 132 9.11 -10.70 -7.62
CA PRO A 132 8.59 -9.93 -8.74
C PRO A 132 8.44 -8.43 -8.46
N SER A 133 7.66 -8.07 -7.44
CA SER A 133 7.38 -6.68 -7.07
C SER A 133 8.65 -5.90 -6.71
N ALA A 134 9.59 -6.53 -5.99
CA ALA A 134 10.86 -5.90 -5.63
C ALA A 134 11.72 -5.58 -6.87
N ILE A 135 11.78 -6.49 -7.85
CA ILE A 135 12.52 -6.26 -9.09
C ILE A 135 11.86 -5.14 -9.92
N SER A 136 10.52 -5.17 -10.05
CA SER A 136 9.78 -4.11 -10.73
C SER A 136 10.00 -2.73 -10.09
N TYR A 137 10.07 -2.67 -8.76
CA TYR A 137 10.40 -1.45 -8.04
C TYR A 137 11.79 -0.91 -8.40
N LEU A 138 12.81 -1.78 -8.49
CA LEU A 138 14.16 -1.37 -8.87
C LEU A 138 14.23 -0.90 -10.34
N TYR A 139 13.44 -1.50 -11.23
CA TYR A 139 13.27 -1.04 -12.62
C TYR A 139 12.64 0.36 -12.68
N ALA A 140 11.52 0.55 -11.98
CA ALA A 140 10.84 1.85 -11.91
C ALA A 140 11.75 2.93 -11.31
N SER A 141 12.60 2.56 -10.35
CA SER A 141 13.59 3.43 -9.72
C SER A 141 14.85 3.65 -10.56
N LYS A 142 14.96 3.02 -11.75
CA LYS A 142 16.12 3.05 -12.65
C LYS A 142 17.43 2.55 -12.01
N ILE A 143 17.35 1.80 -10.92
CA ILE A 143 18.51 1.26 -10.19
C ILE A 143 19.18 0.16 -11.02
N ILE A 144 18.37 -0.73 -11.62
CA ILE A 144 18.86 -1.85 -12.45
C ILE A 144 19.60 -1.37 -13.70
N ASN A 145 19.31 -0.15 -14.19
CA ASN A 145 19.96 0.40 -15.39
C ASN A 145 21.38 0.91 -15.12
N ASN A 146 21.84 0.91 -13.86
CA ASN A 146 23.17 1.34 -13.50
C ASN A 146 24.12 0.14 -13.49
N ALA A 147 25.05 0.09 -14.45
CA ALA A 147 25.98 -1.02 -14.66
C ALA A 147 26.88 -1.33 -13.45
N ASN A 148 27.03 -0.39 -12.51
CA ASN A 148 27.88 -0.55 -11.32
C ASN A 148 27.14 -1.09 -10.09
N VAL A 149 25.86 -1.41 -10.19
CA VAL A 149 25.04 -1.82 -9.04
C VAL A 149 24.87 -3.33 -9.00
N ASP A 150 25.23 -3.93 -7.86
CA ASP A 150 24.85 -5.32 -7.57
C ASP A 150 23.37 -5.38 -7.20
N ILE A 151 22.57 -5.87 -8.17
CA ILE A 151 21.13 -6.03 -8.05
C ILE A 151 20.76 -6.91 -6.86
N ASN A 152 21.52 -7.96 -6.56
CA ASN A 152 21.21 -8.86 -5.44
C ASN A 152 21.37 -8.14 -4.10
N THR A 153 22.39 -7.29 -3.99
CA THR A 153 22.59 -6.44 -2.81
C THR A 153 21.45 -5.43 -2.64
N GLU A 154 20.99 -4.77 -3.71
CA GLU A 154 19.86 -3.85 -3.62
C GLU A 154 18.55 -4.56 -3.31
N LEU A 155 18.31 -5.74 -3.88
CA LEU A 155 17.17 -6.56 -3.53
C LEU A 155 17.23 -6.98 -2.05
N LEU A 156 18.37 -7.48 -1.55
CA LEU A 156 18.52 -7.86 -0.14
C LEU A 156 18.13 -6.71 0.81
N LYS A 157 18.48 -5.46 0.49
CA LYS A 157 18.08 -4.28 1.28
C LYS A 157 16.56 -4.14 1.41
N LEU A 158 15.79 -4.53 0.40
CA LEU A 158 14.33 -4.52 0.44
C LEU A 158 13.76 -5.67 1.28
N PHE A 159 14.48 -6.79 1.37
CA PHE A 159 14.05 -7.98 2.10
C PHE A 159 14.42 -7.97 3.59
N PHE A 160 15.53 -7.33 3.97
CA PHE A 160 15.95 -7.24 5.38
C PHE A 160 14.87 -6.69 6.33
N PRO A 161 14.11 -5.64 5.98
CA PRO A 161 13.02 -5.13 6.82
C PRO A 161 11.87 -6.13 7.01
N LEU A 162 11.73 -7.12 6.13
CA LEU A 162 10.68 -8.13 6.19
C LEU A 162 11.09 -9.36 7.01
N LEU A 163 12.34 -9.46 7.47
CA LEU A 163 12.83 -10.65 8.18
C LEU A 163 12.05 -10.93 9.47
N TYR A 164 11.53 -12.14 9.59
CA TYR A 164 10.93 -12.65 10.81
C TYR A 164 12.02 -13.15 11.76
N PHE A 165 12.27 -12.34 12.78
CA PHE A 165 13.40 -12.52 13.68
C PHE A 165 13.45 -13.89 14.38
N PHE A 166 12.31 -14.41 14.84
CA PHE A 166 12.30 -15.70 15.53
C PHE A 166 12.72 -16.86 14.62
N LYS A 167 12.36 -16.80 13.32
CA LYS A 167 12.84 -17.78 12.35
C LYS A 167 14.34 -17.64 12.14
N VAL A 168 14.87 -16.42 12.06
CA VAL A 168 16.33 -16.19 11.97
C VAL A 168 17.05 -16.76 13.20
N MET A 169 16.53 -16.52 14.42
CA MET A 169 17.08 -17.09 15.64
C MET A 169 17.08 -18.62 15.64
N ASP A 170 15.97 -19.23 15.20
CA ASP A 170 15.86 -20.69 15.09
C ASP A 170 16.88 -21.25 14.10
N LEU A 171 17.02 -20.64 12.92
CA LEU A 171 18.03 -21.01 11.92
C LEU A 171 19.46 -20.90 12.47
N ASN A 172 19.76 -19.84 13.22
CA ASN A 172 21.06 -19.64 13.84
C ASN A 172 21.33 -20.68 14.95
N LYS A 173 20.36 -20.91 15.84
CA LYS A 173 20.45 -21.92 16.91
C LYS A 173 20.72 -23.31 16.35
N ASN A 174 20.11 -23.63 15.22
CA ASN A 174 20.26 -24.92 14.54
C ASN A 174 21.51 -24.98 13.62
N LYS A 175 22.39 -23.96 13.62
CA LYS A 175 23.58 -23.84 12.76
C LYS A 175 23.28 -24.03 11.27
N ARG A 176 22.06 -23.72 10.85
CA ARG A 176 21.62 -23.83 9.44
C ARG A 176 21.95 -22.56 8.66
N LEU A 177 22.17 -21.46 9.37
CA LEU A 177 22.39 -20.16 8.78
C LEU A 177 23.85 -20.06 8.31
N GLN A 178 24.04 -19.89 7.00
CA GLN A 178 25.36 -19.96 6.37
C GLN A 178 26.15 -18.65 6.47
N ASN A 179 25.50 -17.54 6.84
CA ASN A 179 26.09 -16.22 6.78
C ASN A 179 26.15 -15.58 8.17
N GLU A 180 27.31 -15.62 8.81
CA GLU A 180 27.52 -15.19 10.20
C GLU A 180 27.23 -13.68 10.43
N GLU A 181 27.23 -12.88 9.36
CA GLU A 181 26.82 -11.47 9.39
C GLU A 181 25.33 -11.28 9.74
N ILE A 182 24.50 -12.29 9.53
CA ILE A 182 23.08 -12.30 9.90
C ILE A 182 22.95 -12.75 11.37
N CYS A 183 23.71 -12.13 12.26
CA CYS A 183 23.62 -12.34 13.70
C CYS A 183 22.68 -11.32 14.36
N PHE A 184 22.30 -11.58 15.62
CA PHE A 184 21.52 -10.72 16.52
C PHE A 184 21.72 -9.18 16.36
N PRO A 185 22.94 -8.65 16.11
CA PRO A 185 23.17 -7.26 15.73
C PRO A 185 22.32 -6.73 14.56
N THR A 186 21.91 -7.54 13.60
CA THR A 186 21.06 -7.10 12.46
C THR A 186 19.62 -6.84 12.90
N PHE A 187 19.09 -7.56 13.90
CA PHE A 187 17.80 -7.24 14.51
C PHE A 187 17.87 -6.00 15.36
N VAL A 188 18.88 -5.89 16.24
CA VAL A 188 19.08 -4.67 17.03
C VAL A 188 19.31 -3.49 16.10
N LYS A 189 20.01 -3.66 14.97
CA LYS A 189 20.21 -2.62 13.97
C LYS A 189 18.96 -2.33 13.14
N ASN A 190 18.12 -3.31 12.80
CA ASN A 190 16.86 -3.08 12.08
C ASN A 190 15.80 -2.46 12.97
N ILE A 191 15.67 -2.93 14.21
CA ILE A 191 14.84 -2.32 15.25
C ILE A 191 15.39 -0.96 15.66
N ALA A 192 16.70 -0.79 15.84
CA ALA A 192 17.29 0.51 16.14
C ALA A 192 17.26 1.44 14.93
N MET A 193 17.31 0.94 13.69
CA MET A 193 17.11 1.73 12.47
C MET A 193 15.66 2.16 12.36
N PHE A 194 14.72 1.29 12.72
CA PHE A 194 13.30 1.60 12.81
C PHE A 194 13.00 2.61 13.94
N PHE A 195 13.54 2.40 15.15
CA PHE A 195 13.46 3.35 16.25
C PHE A 195 14.29 4.62 16.00
N SER A 196 15.32 4.57 15.16
CA SER A 196 16.07 5.74 14.68
C SER A 196 15.27 6.50 13.63
N LEU A 197 14.54 5.81 12.74
CA LEU A 197 13.57 6.43 11.84
C LEU A 197 12.47 7.13 12.62
N LEU A 198 11.97 6.53 13.71
CA LEU A 198 11.00 7.14 14.61
C LEU A 198 11.62 8.21 15.52
N GLY A 199 12.86 8.03 15.99
CA GLY A 199 13.55 8.92 16.95
C GLY A 199 14.33 10.07 16.30
N LYS A 200 14.66 9.99 15.02
CA LYS A 200 15.14 11.12 14.21
C LYS A 200 14.05 12.15 13.93
N VAL A 201 12.78 11.78 14.09
CA VAL A 201 11.67 12.76 14.18
C VAL A 201 11.83 13.62 15.43
N GLU A 202 12.48 13.11 16.48
CA GLU A 202 12.66 13.84 17.74
C GLU A 202 14.04 14.52 17.91
N THR A 203 15.11 14.12 17.18
CA THR A 203 16.48 14.52 17.57
C THR A 203 17.43 15.06 16.50
N GLN A 204 17.02 15.34 15.24
CA GLN A 204 17.93 16.01 14.29
C GLN A 204 17.35 17.22 13.55
N ASN A 205 18.08 18.33 13.69
CA ASN A 205 17.96 19.61 12.99
C ASN A 205 18.25 19.55 11.48
N ASP A 206 18.29 18.37 10.85
CA ASP A 206 18.37 18.23 9.38
C ASP A 206 16.97 18.33 8.77
N ALA A 207 16.43 19.53 8.99
CA ALA A 207 15.08 19.96 8.76
C ALA A 207 14.88 20.33 7.28
N LYS A 208 14.40 19.39 6.45
CA LYS A 208 13.45 19.74 5.36
C LYS A 208 12.80 18.56 4.61
N SER A 209 13.36 17.35 4.58
CA SER A 209 12.83 16.30 3.67
C SER A 209 11.95 15.21 4.31
N GLN A 210 11.97 15.02 5.63
CA GLN A 210 11.28 13.89 6.30
C GLN A 210 10.17 14.28 7.29
N ARG A 211 9.82 15.57 7.40
CA ARG A 211 8.88 16.04 8.44
C ARG A 211 7.45 15.52 8.29
N ASN A 212 7.07 15.08 7.10
CA ASN A 212 5.76 14.50 6.83
C ASN A 212 6.01 13.16 6.15
N ALA A 213 5.80 12.06 6.88
CA ALA A 213 5.97 10.71 6.34
C ALA A 213 4.84 9.81 6.82
N LEU A 214 4.21 9.11 5.87
CA LEU A 214 3.29 8.02 6.16
C LEU A 214 4.06 6.70 6.05
N ILE A 215 4.26 6.02 7.17
CA ILE A 215 5.05 4.77 7.23
C ILE A 215 4.12 3.60 7.48
N LEU A 216 4.18 2.59 6.62
CA LEU A 216 3.53 1.30 6.82
C LEU A 216 4.57 0.30 7.34
N VAL A 217 4.21 -0.41 8.42
CA VAL A 217 5.06 -1.44 9.01
C VAL A 217 4.31 -2.76 9.02
N LEU A 218 4.88 -3.75 8.35
CA LEU A 218 4.37 -5.12 8.37
C LEU A 218 5.09 -5.87 9.48
N THR A 219 4.34 -6.33 10.47
CA THR A 219 4.87 -7.01 11.65
C THR A 219 4.15 -8.32 11.88
N ASN A 220 4.83 -9.25 12.55
CA ASN A 220 4.17 -10.48 13.01
C ASN A 220 3.61 -10.27 14.44
N GLY A 221 2.65 -11.09 14.86
CA GLY A 221 1.83 -10.87 16.07
C GLY A 221 2.60 -10.70 17.39
N LEU A 222 3.86 -11.16 17.48
CA LEU A 222 4.71 -10.99 18.67
C LEU A 222 5.28 -9.56 18.80
N GLU A 223 5.63 -8.92 17.69
CA GLU A 223 6.17 -7.56 17.66
C GLU A 223 5.12 -6.53 18.09
N ARG A 224 3.84 -6.83 17.83
CA ARG A 224 2.69 -6.03 18.27
C ARG A 224 2.74 -5.70 19.76
N THR A 225 3.11 -6.65 20.61
CA THR A 225 3.16 -6.43 22.07
C THR A 225 4.26 -5.44 22.45
N ILE A 226 5.40 -5.46 21.75
CA ILE A 226 6.51 -4.54 21.97
C ILE A 226 6.09 -3.11 21.63
N PHE A 227 5.37 -2.92 20.53
CA PHE A 227 4.84 -1.62 20.14
C PHE A 227 3.84 -1.07 21.15
N GLN A 228 2.92 -1.90 21.64
CA GLN A 228 1.93 -1.51 22.66
C GLN A 228 2.59 -1.13 23.98
N GLN A 229 3.64 -1.84 24.40
CA GLN A 229 4.35 -1.56 25.66
C GLN A 229 5.20 -0.29 25.59
N ARG A 230 5.67 0.09 24.40
CA ARG A 230 6.59 1.22 24.23
C ARG A 230 5.87 2.53 23.88
N TYR A 231 4.69 2.45 23.30
CA TYR A 231 3.91 3.61 22.88
C TYR A 231 2.50 3.51 23.45
N ASP A 232 2.27 4.23 24.56
CA ASP A 232 0.98 4.29 25.24
C ASP A 232 -0.15 4.81 24.34
N GLU A 233 0.20 5.54 23.28
CA GLU A 233 -0.74 6.15 22.32
C GLU A 233 -1.03 5.29 21.07
N CYS A 234 -0.56 4.04 21.01
CA CYS A 234 -0.84 3.16 19.88
C CYS A 234 -2.32 2.74 19.85
N LYS A 235 -3.08 3.22 18.84
CA LYS A 235 -4.52 2.97 18.73
C LYS A 235 -4.80 1.77 17.82
N ASN A 236 -5.66 0.86 18.28
CA ASN A 236 -6.11 -0.27 17.47
C ASN A 236 -7.24 0.17 16.53
N VAL A 237 -7.11 -0.06 15.23
CA VAL A 237 -8.15 0.29 14.25
C VAL A 237 -9.43 -0.53 14.47
N ASP A 238 -9.32 -1.72 15.05
CA ASP A 238 -10.50 -2.53 15.40
C ASP A 238 -11.32 -1.95 16.56
N SER A 239 -10.81 -0.97 17.31
CA SER A 239 -11.58 -0.34 18.39
C SER A 239 -12.59 0.70 17.90
N TYR A 240 -12.54 1.10 16.62
CA TYR A 240 -13.52 2.01 16.03
C TYR A 240 -14.72 1.23 15.51
N LEU A 241 -15.91 1.53 16.04
CA LEU A 241 -17.14 0.86 15.61
C LEU A 241 -17.63 1.38 14.26
N LYS A 242 -17.29 2.63 13.93
CA LYS A 242 -17.70 3.29 12.68
C LYS A 242 -16.51 3.91 11.96
N VAL A 243 -16.52 3.79 10.63
CA VAL A 243 -15.55 4.47 9.74
C VAL A 243 -15.50 5.98 9.99
N SER A 244 -16.62 6.61 10.34
CA SER A 244 -16.67 8.04 10.64
C SER A 244 -15.90 8.41 11.91
N GLU A 245 -15.83 7.53 12.90
CA GLU A 245 -15.08 7.75 14.14
C GLU A 245 -13.58 7.68 13.85
N PHE A 246 -13.15 6.64 13.12
CA PHE A 246 -11.76 6.52 12.67
C PHE A 246 -11.33 7.70 11.80
N LYS A 247 -12.16 8.09 10.83
CA LYS A 247 -11.88 9.25 9.97
C LYS A 247 -11.76 10.53 10.79
N LYS A 248 -12.66 10.75 11.75
CA LYS A 248 -12.60 11.92 12.63
C LYS A 248 -11.30 11.97 13.41
N GLU A 249 -10.86 10.85 13.98
CA GLU A 249 -9.58 10.77 14.70
C GLU A 249 -8.39 11.14 13.80
N VAL A 250 -8.36 10.62 12.58
CA VAL A 250 -7.33 10.97 11.60
C VAL A 250 -7.38 12.46 11.26
N ASP A 251 -8.57 12.99 10.96
CA ASP A 251 -8.77 14.41 10.66
C ASP A 251 -8.35 15.30 11.85
N ASP A 252 -8.68 14.92 13.09
CA ASP A 252 -8.33 15.63 14.32
C ASP A 252 -6.81 15.65 14.53
N PHE A 253 -6.11 14.52 14.32
CA PHE A 253 -4.65 14.46 14.34
C PHE A 253 -4.04 15.42 13.31
N PHE A 254 -4.54 15.38 12.07
CA PHE A 254 -4.09 16.28 11.00
C PHE A 254 -4.61 17.71 11.12
N GLN A 255 -5.38 18.06 12.15
CA GLN A 255 -5.75 19.45 12.47
C GLN A 255 -5.04 19.96 13.73
N SER A 256 -4.56 19.06 14.59
CA SER A 256 -3.82 19.37 15.80
C SER A 256 -2.59 20.25 15.51
N LYS A 257 -2.25 21.12 16.46
CA LYS A 257 -1.01 21.92 16.43
C LYS A 257 0.22 21.12 16.87
N ASN A 258 0.02 20.01 17.58
CA ASN A 258 1.10 19.16 18.09
C ASN A 258 1.08 17.80 17.37
N ARG A 259 1.45 17.79 16.09
CA ARG A 259 1.50 16.59 15.26
C ARG A 259 2.88 15.94 15.36
N GLN A 260 3.09 15.15 16.40
CA GLN A 260 4.34 14.41 16.53
C GLN A 260 4.25 13.05 15.84
N MET A 261 3.25 12.23 16.20
CA MET A 261 3.10 10.90 15.63
C MET A 261 1.66 10.39 15.82
N LEU A 262 1.10 9.75 14.79
CA LEU A 262 -0.11 8.95 14.92
C LEU A 262 0.25 7.49 14.65
N MET A 263 0.14 6.65 15.68
CA MET A 263 0.43 5.22 15.56
C MET A 263 -0.87 4.43 15.54
N LEU A 264 -1.10 3.75 14.42
CA LEU A 264 -2.28 2.93 14.21
C LEU A 264 -1.87 1.48 14.04
N GLN A 265 -2.56 0.60 14.74
CA GLN A 265 -2.40 -0.83 14.66
C GLN A 265 -3.62 -1.45 13.98
N TYR A 266 -3.37 -2.19 12.90
CA TYR A 266 -4.38 -2.97 12.20
C TYR A 266 -3.96 -4.43 12.16
N GLN A 267 -4.86 -5.33 12.54
CA GLN A 267 -4.67 -6.77 12.42
C GLN A 267 -5.53 -7.29 11.29
N HIS A 268 -4.90 -7.78 10.23
CA HIS A 268 -5.59 -8.45 9.15
C HIS A 268 -6.10 -9.83 9.62
N LYS A 269 -7.41 -10.08 9.52
CA LYS A 269 -8.07 -11.30 10.03
C LYS A 269 -8.46 -12.29 8.94
N ASN A 270 -8.81 -11.82 7.74
CA ASN A 270 -9.36 -12.62 6.64
C ASN A 270 -8.65 -12.23 5.34
N ALA A 271 -8.74 -13.02 4.27
CA ALA A 271 -8.15 -12.67 2.96
C ALA A 271 -8.75 -11.39 2.31
N ASP A 272 -9.84 -10.86 2.86
CA ASP A 272 -10.45 -9.63 2.38
C ASP A 272 -9.67 -8.38 2.83
N LEU A 273 -9.03 -7.73 1.85
CA LEU A 273 -8.25 -6.50 2.04
C LEU A 273 -9.09 -5.22 2.00
N THR A 274 -10.43 -5.32 1.86
CA THR A 274 -11.35 -4.17 1.77
C THR A 274 -11.13 -3.18 2.91
N GLN A 275 -11.11 -3.66 4.15
CA GLN A 275 -10.93 -2.81 5.33
C GLN A 275 -9.56 -2.12 5.31
N TYR A 276 -8.50 -2.84 4.94
CA TYR A 276 -7.15 -2.29 4.82
C TYR A 276 -7.09 -1.18 3.78
N PHE A 277 -7.66 -1.39 2.58
CA PHE A 277 -7.68 -0.36 1.54
C PHE A 277 -8.49 0.87 1.95
N HIS A 278 -9.58 0.69 2.69
CA HIS A 278 -10.35 1.81 3.21
C HIS A 278 -9.51 2.63 4.21
N ILE A 279 -8.87 1.97 5.18
CA ILE A 279 -7.99 2.61 6.16
C ILE A 279 -6.87 3.38 5.44
N LYS A 280 -6.19 2.72 4.51
CA LYS A 280 -5.13 3.31 3.70
C LYS A 280 -5.61 4.54 2.95
N SER A 281 -6.78 4.46 2.30
CA SER A 281 -7.38 5.58 1.56
C SER A 281 -7.67 6.78 2.47
N ILE A 282 -8.20 6.56 3.68
CA ILE A 282 -8.45 7.64 4.65
C ILE A 282 -7.13 8.34 5.02
N LEU A 283 -6.10 7.56 5.35
CA LEU A 283 -4.79 8.09 5.74
C LEU A 283 -4.12 8.87 4.60
N GLU A 284 -4.10 8.32 3.39
CA GLU A 284 -3.50 8.97 2.22
C GLU A 284 -4.24 10.25 1.85
N ASN A 285 -5.58 10.25 1.88
CA ASN A 285 -6.37 11.45 1.61
C ASN A 285 -6.13 12.55 2.64
N ALA A 286 -6.11 12.20 3.93
CA ALA A 286 -5.84 13.16 4.99
C ALA A 286 -4.41 13.73 4.87
N TYR A 287 -3.44 12.87 4.58
CA TYR A 287 -2.05 13.25 4.34
C TYR A 287 -1.91 14.21 3.15
N CYS A 288 -2.44 13.85 1.98
CA CYS A 288 -2.37 14.68 0.77
C CYS A 288 -3.06 16.04 0.93
N ASN A 289 -4.24 16.07 1.56
CA ASN A 289 -4.97 17.32 1.76
C ASN A 289 -4.20 18.31 2.64
N ASN A 290 -3.48 17.83 3.65
CA ASN A 290 -2.75 18.70 4.58
C ASN A 290 -1.35 19.06 4.07
N ASP A 291 -0.70 18.22 3.29
CA ASP A 291 0.56 18.55 2.62
C ASP A 291 0.36 19.57 1.49
N CYS A 292 -0.71 19.48 0.71
CA CYS A 292 -1.01 20.41 -0.38
C CYS A 292 -1.34 21.84 0.07
N HIS A 293 -1.70 22.06 1.33
CA HIS A 293 -1.94 23.40 1.90
C HIS A 293 -0.68 24.03 2.52
N SER A 294 0.44 23.32 2.53
CA SER A 294 1.72 23.78 3.11
C SER A 294 2.72 24.32 2.08
N LYS A 295 2.33 24.44 0.80
CA LYS A 295 3.16 25.01 -0.28
C LYS A 295 2.53 26.26 -0.87
#